data_AF-A0A6S4N7Q9-F1
#
_entry.id   AF-A0A6S4N7Q9-F1
#
_cell.length_a   1.000
_cell.length_b   1.000
_cell.length_c   1.000
_cell.angle_alpha   90.00
_cell.angle_beta   90.00
_cell.angle_gamma   90.00
#
_symmetry.space_group_name_H-M   'P 1'
#
loop_
_entity.id
_entity.type
_entity.pdbx_description
1 polymer ?
#
loop_
_entity_poly.entity_id
_entity_poly.type
_entity_poly.pdbx_seq_one_letter_code
_entity_poly.pdbx_strand_id
1 'polypeptide(L)'
;MMALDAMNIDVREVDVNLDKGEHRSAEITAMNPRQTLPILKDKDLVLSDSNAIATYMASRYGSAAANMLLPTDPSGRALVEQYMHFNSSVLYPQYKAASNPILYQNCRVIAMPTFCEIHCAYYDMENMLNDRPWFNRGNWPSMGDIMLAATVSTLHILVPIQKKKYPKLASWLFRMSERNFYITANKNGLAEFAKRINIMESHPILKETQEIYKAAPPEQKQIKQQEDQGDSNDTAVIMESRKPVDKPVKYKGCTIKVKSKIYQP
;
A
#
# COMPACT_ATOMS: atom_id res chain seq x y z
N MET A 1 -6.30 -0.69 3.23
CA MET A 1 -6.08 0.29 4.31
C MET A 1 -5.61 1.65 3.78
N MET A 2 -4.40 1.80 3.18
CA MET A 2 -3.94 3.11 2.67
C MET A 2 -4.97 3.88 1.83
N ALA A 3 -5.65 3.20 0.89
CA ALA A 3 -6.67 3.84 0.06
C ALA A 3 -7.84 4.40 0.87
N LEU A 4 -8.30 3.68 1.89
CA LEU A 4 -9.42 4.11 2.74
C LEU A 4 -9.01 5.30 3.61
N ASP A 5 -7.82 5.24 4.19
CA ASP A 5 -7.24 6.33 4.98
C ASP A 5 -7.07 7.61 4.13
N ALA A 6 -6.52 7.48 2.91
CA ALA A 6 -6.39 8.60 1.98
C ALA A 6 -7.73 9.25 1.60
N MET A 7 -8.84 8.50 1.70
CA MET A 7 -10.20 8.98 1.46
C MET A 7 -10.96 9.36 2.74
N ASN A 8 -10.34 9.18 3.91
CA ASN A 8 -10.97 9.30 5.23
C ASN A 8 -12.26 8.48 5.35
N ILE A 9 -12.20 7.22 4.91
CA ILE A 9 -13.30 6.26 4.98
C ILE A 9 -13.04 5.29 6.13
N ASP A 10 -13.93 5.31 7.13
CA ASP A 10 -13.89 4.38 8.25
C ASP A 10 -14.51 3.03 7.88
N VAL A 11 -13.83 1.96 8.30
CA VAL A 11 -14.32 0.59 8.22
C VAL A 11 -14.19 -0.08 9.59
N ARG A 12 -15.01 -1.10 9.84
CA ARG A 12 -14.73 -2.03 10.92
C ARG A 12 -13.77 -3.08 10.38
N GLU A 13 -12.64 -3.20 11.05
CA GLU A 13 -11.63 -4.19 10.80
C GLU A 13 -11.98 -5.47 11.58
N VAL A 14 -11.90 -6.62 10.91
CA VAL A 14 -12.02 -7.94 11.53
C VAL A 14 -10.76 -8.72 11.19
N ASP A 15 -10.04 -9.09 12.24
CA ASP A 15 -8.72 -9.67 12.12
C ASP A 15 -8.78 -11.16 11.80
N VAL A 16 -7.88 -11.61 10.92
CA VAL A 16 -7.74 -12.99 10.47
C VAL A 16 -6.29 -13.41 10.65
N ASN A 17 -6.07 -14.42 11.48
CA ASN A 17 -4.74 -14.97 11.73
C ASN A 17 -4.33 -15.92 10.59
N LEU A 18 -3.37 -15.48 9.78
CA LEU A 18 -2.87 -16.24 8.63
C LEU A 18 -2.06 -17.48 9.04
N ASP A 19 -1.32 -17.40 10.14
CA ASP A 19 -0.43 -18.48 10.61
C ASP A 19 -1.21 -19.64 11.23
N LYS A 20 -2.36 -19.35 11.84
CA LYS A 20 -3.33 -20.36 12.28
C LYS A 20 -4.21 -20.89 11.15
N GLY A 21 -4.07 -20.35 9.94
CA GLY A 21 -4.85 -20.79 8.78
C GLY A 21 -6.32 -20.34 8.80
N GLU A 22 -6.69 -19.31 9.57
CA GLU A 22 -8.08 -18.87 9.72
C GLU A 22 -8.73 -18.44 8.40
N HIS A 23 -7.93 -17.93 7.46
CA HIS A 23 -8.31 -17.62 6.08
C HIS A 23 -8.85 -18.83 5.27
N ARG A 24 -8.66 -20.06 5.78
CA ARG A 24 -9.16 -21.30 5.18
C ARG A 24 -10.42 -21.84 5.86
N SER A 25 -10.97 -21.10 6.82
CA SER A 25 -12.24 -21.44 7.47
C SER A 25 -13.38 -21.54 6.44
N ALA A 26 -14.41 -22.30 6.79
CA ALA A 26 -15.60 -22.43 5.95
C ALA A 26 -16.29 -21.07 5.72
N GLU A 27 -16.28 -20.19 6.72
CA GLU A 27 -16.85 -18.84 6.64
C GLU A 27 -16.11 -17.97 5.62
N ILE A 28 -14.78 -17.90 5.68
CA ILE A 28 -13.99 -17.12 4.72
C ILE A 28 -14.04 -17.76 3.33
N THR A 29 -14.04 -19.09 3.24
CA THR A 29 -14.18 -19.80 1.96
C THR A 29 -15.53 -19.52 1.30
N ALA A 30 -16.61 -19.41 2.07
CA ALA A 30 -17.93 -19.04 1.56
C ALA A 30 -17.96 -17.59 1.03
N MET A 31 -17.21 -16.67 1.65
CA MET A 31 -17.09 -15.29 1.18
C MET A 31 -16.15 -15.13 -0.03
N ASN A 32 -15.03 -15.86 -0.02
CA ASN A 32 -14.04 -15.86 -1.09
C ASN A 32 -13.45 -17.27 -1.27
N PRO A 33 -13.89 -18.03 -2.30
CA PRO A 33 -13.36 -19.36 -2.58
C PRO A 33 -11.85 -19.41 -2.83
N ARG A 34 -11.22 -18.28 -3.19
CA ARG A 34 -9.76 -18.19 -3.35
C ARG A 34 -9.01 -18.18 -2.01
N GLN A 35 -9.72 -18.00 -0.89
CA GLN A 35 -9.15 -17.93 0.47
C GLN A 35 -8.07 -16.84 0.61
N THR A 36 -8.21 -15.74 -0.15
CA THR A 36 -7.29 -14.61 -0.12
C THR A 36 -7.91 -13.42 0.60
N LEU A 37 -7.06 -12.63 1.25
CA LEU A 37 -7.39 -11.31 1.79
C LEU A 37 -6.83 -10.20 0.90
N PRO A 38 -7.38 -8.98 0.92
CA PRO A 38 -8.53 -8.54 1.73
C PRO A 38 -9.89 -9.02 1.19
N ILE A 39 -10.91 -9.00 2.06
CA ILE A 39 -12.34 -9.16 1.73
C ILE A 39 -13.09 -7.95 2.28
N LEU A 40 -14.01 -7.40 1.49
CA LEU A 40 -14.96 -6.37 1.91
C LEU A 40 -16.35 -7.00 1.97
N LYS A 41 -17.06 -6.77 3.07
CA LYS A 41 -18.49 -7.05 3.20
C LYS A 41 -19.25 -5.74 3.41
N ASP A 42 -20.07 -5.38 2.44
CA ASP A 42 -20.97 -4.22 2.51
C ASP A 42 -22.40 -4.68 2.27
N LYS A 43 -23.13 -4.89 3.36
CA LYS A 43 -24.46 -5.51 3.37
C LYS A 43 -24.42 -6.88 2.68
N ASP A 44 -25.15 -7.05 1.58
CA ASP A 44 -25.23 -8.29 0.81
C ASP A 44 -24.09 -8.41 -0.23
N LEU A 45 -23.32 -7.35 -0.45
CA LEU A 45 -22.20 -7.36 -1.37
C LEU A 45 -20.94 -7.85 -0.65
N VAL A 46 -20.35 -8.93 -1.20
CA VAL A 46 -19.04 -9.43 -0.79
C VAL A 46 -18.08 -9.24 -1.97
N LEU A 47 -17.02 -8.48 -1.74
CA LEU A 47 -15.95 -8.28 -2.72
C LEU A 47 -14.64 -8.84 -2.19
N SER A 48 -13.88 -9.46 -3.08
CA SER A 48 -12.47 -9.73 -2.91
C SER A 48 -11.71 -9.06 -4.06
N ASP A 49 -10.38 -8.90 -3.91
CA ASP A 49 -9.49 -8.06 -4.73
C ASP A 49 -9.39 -6.60 -4.24
N SER A 50 -8.17 -6.18 -3.90
CA SER A 50 -7.88 -4.86 -3.33
C SER A 50 -8.20 -3.70 -4.28
N ASN A 51 -8.04 -3.88 -5.59
CA ASN A 51 -8.32 -2.84 -6.58
C ASN A 51 -9.84 -2.64 -6.73
N ALA A 52 -10.59 -3.75 -6.80
CA ALA A 52 -12.05 -3.71 -6.84
C ALA A 52 -12.63 -3.07 -5.56
N ILE A 53 -12.12 -3.46 -4.40
CA ILE A 53 -12.52 -2.88 -3.11
C ILE A 53 -12.22 -1.37 -3.08
N ALA A 54 -11.00 -0.96 -3.44
CA ALA A 54 -10.61 0.46 -3.37
C ALA A 54 -11.45 1.34 -4.30
N THR A 55 -11.71 0.89 -5.54
CA THR A 55 -12.54 1.62 -6.49
C THR A 55 -14.01 1.67 -6.10
N TYR A 56 -14.55 0.57 -5.55
CA TYR A 56 -15.90 0.53 -4.99
C TYR A 56 -16.06 1.51 -3.83
N MET A 57 -15.14 1.48 -2.85
CA MET A 57 -15.21 2.37 -1.69
C MET A 57 -15.09 3.84 -2.08
N ALA A 58 -14.19 4.16 -3.03
CA ALA A 58 -14.09 5.50 -3.59
C ALA A 58 -15.39 5.97 -4.26
N SER A 59 -16.00 5.11 -5.08
CA SER A 59 -17.20 5.46 -5.86
C SER A 59 -18.46 5.51 -4.99
N ARG A 60 -18.53 4.67 -3.95
CA ARG A 60 -19.72 4.51 -3.11
C ARG A 60 -19.74 5.44 -1.90
N TYR A 61 -18.58 5.64 -1.27
CA TYR A 61 -18.44 6.33 0.01
C TYR A 61 -17.44 7.49 -0.04
N GLY A 62 -16.69 7.63 -1.14
CA GLY A 62 -15.73 8.71 -1.29
C GLY A 62 -16.40 10.08 -1.32
N SER A 63 -15.77 11.05 -0.66
CA SER A 63 -16.10 12.47 -0.81
C SER A 63 -15.56 13.01 -2.14
N ALA A 64 -15.84 14.27 -2.47
CA ALA A 64 -15.25 14.92 -3.64
C ALA A 64 -13.72 14.87 -3.67
N ALA A 65 -13.05 14.75 -2.50
CA ALA A 65 -11.61 14.57 -2.42
C ALA A 65 -11.13 13.21 -2.97
N ALA A 66 -11.98 12.17 -2.94
CA ALA A 66 -11.67 10.87 -3.54
C ALA A 66 -11.52 10.95 -5.07
N ASN A 67 -12.14 11.93 -5.73
CA ASN A 67 -11.98 12.15 -7.17
C ASN A 67 -10.55 12.56 -7.57
N MET A 68 -9.74 13.07 -6.62
CA MET A 68 -8.32 13.31 -6.87
C MET A 68 -7.52 12.01 -6.93
N LEU A 69 -7.95 10.99 -6.18
CA LEU A 69 -7.31 9.66 -6.18
C LEU A 69 -7.82 8.83 -7.36
N LEU A 70 -9.12 8.89 -7.63
CA LEU A 70 -9.81 8.13 -8.66
C LEU A 70 -10.75 9.06 -9.45
N PRO A 71 -10.25 9.68 -10.53
CA PRO A 71 -11.05 10.58 -11.36
C PRO A 71 -12.29 9.91 -11.93
N THR A 72 -13.35 10.69 -12.14
CA THR A 72 -14.61 10.20 -12.72
C THR A 72 -14.68 10.41 -14.23
N ASP A 73 -13.84 11.28 -14.80
CA ASP A 73 -13.74 11.42 -16.25
C ASP A 73 -13.06 10.17 -16.84
N PRO A 74 -13.52 9.67 -18.01
CA PRO A 74 -13.04 8.41 -18.56
C PRO A 74 -11.52 8.37 -18.77
N SER A 75 -10.92 9.49 -19.20
CA SER A 75 -9.48 9.57 -19.48
C SER A 75 -8.64 9.51 -18.21
N GLY A 76 -8.99 10.31 -17.20
CA GLY A 76 -8.34 10.30 -15.90
C GLY A 76 -8.50 8.96 -15.18
N ARG A 77 -9.70 8.36 -15.26
CA ARG A 77 -9.98 7.04 -14.71
C ARG A 77 -9.11 5.96 -15.35
N ALA A 78 -9.06 5.91 -16.68
CA ALA A 78 -8.27 4.94 -17.43
C ALA A 78 -6.76 5.05 -17.12
N LEU A 79 -6.23 6.26 -16.94
CA LEU A 79 -4.82 6.46 -16.55
C LEU A 79 -4.52 5.89 -15.17
N VAL A 80 -5.44 6.03 -14.21
CA VAL A 80 -5.28 5.45 -12.87
C VAL A 80 -5.40 3.92 -12.92
N GLU A 81 -6.42 3.41 -13.61
CA GLU A 81 -6.69 1.98 -13.73
C GLU A 81 -5.57 1.25 -14.47
N GLN A 82 -4.91 1.88 -15.47
CA GLN A 82 -3.73 1.34 -16.14
C GLN A 82 -2.65 0.90 -15.13
N TYR A 83 -2.38 1.74 -14.12
CA TYR A 83 -1.36 1.43 -13.10
C TYR A 83 -1.86 0.43 -12.05
N MET A 84 -3.16 0.42 -11.75
CA MET A 84 -3.77 -0.61 -10.90
C MET A 84 -3.70 -1.99 -11.57
N HIS A 85 -3.95 -2.07 -12.89
CA HIS A 85 -3.79 -3.28 -13.67
C HIS A 85 -2.33 -3.72 -13.76
N PHE A 86 -1.40 -2.78 -14.01
CA PHE A 86 0.04 -3.08 -13.97
C PHE A 86 0.45 -3.68 -12.62
N ASN A 87 -0.08 -3.17 -11.51
CA ASN A 87 0.16 -3.76 -10.20
C ASN A 87 -0.31 -5.22 -10.13
N SER A 88 -1.54 -5.50 -10.57
CA SER A 88 -2.11 -6.85 -10.53
C SER A 88 -1.44 -7.85 -11.48
N SER A 89 -0.98 -7.40 -12.65
CA SER A 89 -0.48 -8.27 -13.70
C SER A 89 1.05 -8.41 -13.72
N VAL A 90 1.78 -7.40 -13.25
CA VAL A 90 3.25 -7.37 -13.29
C VAL A 90 3.85 -7.47 -11.89
N LEU A 91 3.52 -6.54 -10.98
CA LEU A 91 4.19 -6.47 -9.68
C LEU A 91 3.74 -7.54 -8.69
N TYR A 92 2.43 -7.68 -8.49
CA TYR A 92 1.85 -8.56 -7.48
C TYR A 92 2.18 -10.05 -7.71
N PRO A 93 2.21 -10.58 -8.95
CA PRO A 93 2.70 -11.93 -9.20
C PRO A 93 4.15 -12.14 -8.75
N GLN A 94 5.04 -11.18 -9.00
CA GLN A 94 6.44 -11.28 -8.57
C GLN A 94 6.59 -11.17 -7.06
N TYR A 95 5.81 -10.31 -6.41
CA TYR A 95 5.72 -10.28 -4.96
C TYR A 95 5.34 -11.65 -4.38
N LYS A 96 4.28 -12.29 -4.91
CA LYS A 96 3.87 -13.62 -4.43
C LYS A 96 4.93 -14.69 -4.70
N ALA A 97 5.54 -14.67 -5.89
CA ALA A 97 6.59 -15.61 -6.26
C ALA A 97 7.84 -15.47 -5.36
N ALA A 98 8.17 -14.26 -4.93
CA ALA A 98 9.29 -14.01 -4.03
C ALA A 98 8.95 -14.31 -2.56
N SER A 99 7.76 -13.89 -2.08
CA SER A 99 7.41 -13.96 -0.65
C SER A 99 6.84 -15.31 -0.21
N ASN A 100 6.00 -15.97 -1.01
CA ASN A 100 5.32 -17.19 -0.58
C ASN A 100 6.29 -18.35 -0.26
N PRO A 101 7.34 -18.61 -1.05
CA PRO A 101 8.30 -19.66 -0.69
C PRO A 101 9.01 -19.36 0.65
N ILE A 102 9.29 -18.09 0.92
CA ILE A 102 9.92 -17.66 2.17
C ILE A 102 8.95 -17.85 3.35
N LEU A 103 7.72 -17.34 3.23
CA LEU A 103 6.73 -17.35 4.30
C LEU A 103 6.17 -18.73 4.61
N TYR A 104 6.02 -19.59 3.60
CA TYR A 104 5.21 -20.82 3.72
C TYR A 104 5.95 -22.11 3.35
N GLN A 105 7.15 -22.02 2.76
CA GLN A 105 7.92 -23.18 2.30
C GLN A 105 9.35 -23.22 2.87
N ASN A 106 9.64 -22.37 3.85
CA ASN A 106 10.94 -22.28 4.53
C ASN A 106 12.12 -22.03 3.56
N CYS A 107 11.87 -21.40 2.41
CA CYS A 107 12.92 -20.96 1.51
C CYS A 107 13.62 -19.71 2.06
N ARG A 108 14.92 -19.57 1.77
CA ARG A 108 15.72 -18.41 2.21
C ARG A 108 16.30 -17.59 1.06
N VAL A 109 15.99 -17.98 -0.17
CA VAL A 109 16.49 -17.36 -1.38
C VAL A 109 15.32 -17.09 -2.32
N ILE A 110 15.44 -16.00 -3.08
CA ILE A 110 14.51 -15.69 -4.17
C ILE A 110 15.07 -16.35 -5.44
N ALA A 111 14.22 -17.07 -6.17
CA ALA A 111 14.61 -17.71 -7.41
C ALA A 111 15.09 -16.67 -8.44
N MET A 112 16.17 -16.95 -9.16
CA MET A 112 16.74 -15.99 -10.12
C MET A 112 15.75 -15.47 -11.17
N PRO A 113 14.86 -16.29 -11.77
CA PRO A 113 13.85 -15.77 -12.68
C PRO A 113 12.98 -14.68 -12.03
N THR A 114 12.48 -14.91 -10.81
CA THR A 114 11.70 -13.93 -10.06
C THR A 114 12.51 -12.67 -9.73
N PHE A 115 13.77 -12.83 -9.33
CA PHE A 115 14.67 -11.70 -9.07
C PHE A 115 14.87 -10.82 -10.32
N CYS A 116 15.06 -11.44 -11.48
CA CYS A 116 15.16 -10.73 -12.76
C CYS A 116 13.88 -9.99 -13.11
N GLU A 117 12.72 -10.65 -12.98
CA GLU A 117 11.41 -10.04 -13.26
C GLU A 117 11.10 -8.85 -12.33
N ILE A 118 11.50 -8.91 -11.06
CA ILE A 118 11.39 -7.75 -10.15
C ILE A 118 12.24 -6.58 -10.66
N HIS A 119 13.46 -6.84 -11.12
CA HIS A 119 14.30 -5.78 -11.70
C HIS A 119 13.78 -5.25 -13.04
N CYS A 120 13.18 -6.10 -13.88
CA CYS A 120 12.48 -5.66 -15.09
C CYS A 120 11.29 -4.73 -14.71
N ALA A 121 10.48 -5.12 -13.73
CA ALA A 121 9.39 -4.29 -13.26
C ALA A 121 9.88 -2.95 -12.67
N TYR A 122 11.00 -2.94 -11.92
CA TYR A 122 11.60 -1.69 -11.45
C TYR A 122 12.10 -0.80 -12.59
N TYR A 123 12.68 -1.38 -13.64
CA TYR A 123 13.10 -0.64 -14.83
C TYR A 123 11.90 -0.04 -15.58
N ASP A 124 10.84 -0.81 -15.74
CA ASP A 124 9.60 -0.35 -16.35
C ASP A 124 8.99 0.81 -15.56
N MET A 125 8.96 0.70 -14.23
CA MET A 125 8.48 1.75 -13.34
C MET A 125 9.34 3.02 -13.38
N GLU A 126 10.68 2.87 -13.40
CA GLU A 126 11.62 3.99 -13.57
C GLU A 126 11.33 4.78 -14.85
N ASN A 127 11.10 4.07 -15.95
CA ASN A 127 10.76 4.67 -17.24
C ASN A 127 9.36 5.30 -17.25
N MET A 128 8.37 4.61 -16.68
CA MET A 128 6.99 5.06 -16.62
C MET A 128 6.83 6.32 -15.76
N LEU A 129 7.55 6.44 -14.64
CA LEU A 129 7.58 7.68 -13.85
C LEU A 129 8.07 8.84 -14.70
N ASN A 130 9.10 8.60 -15.53
CA ASN A 130 9.77 9.64 -16.29
C ASN A 130 10.16 10.80 -15.34
N ASP A 131 10.12 12.06 -15.76
CA ASP A 131 10.46 13.20 -14.90
C ASP A 131 9.29 13.68 -14.01
N ARG A 132 8.32 12.80 -13.74
CA ARG A 132 7.11 13.13 -12.96
C ARG A 132 7.25 12.71 -11.49
N PRO A 133 6.60 13.44 -10.57
CA PRO A 133 6.61 13.07 -9.15
C PRO A 133 5.76 11.83 -8.84
N TRP A 134 4.72 11.57 -9.63
CA TRP A 134 3.71 10.52 -9.46
C TRP A 134 3.43 9.84 -10.80
N PHE A 135 2.88 8.62 -10.77
CA PHE A 135 2.54 7.87 -12.00
C PHE A 135 1.40 8.56 -12.77
N ASN A 136 0.39 9.05 -12.05
CA ASN A 136 -0.62 9.92 -12.66
C ASN A 136 -0.08 11.36 -12.82
N ARG A 137 -0.53 12.10 -13.85
CA ARG A 137 -0.05 13.46 -14.19
C ARG A 137 -0.51 14.57 -13.23
N GLY A 138 -0.86 14.24 -11.99
CA GLY A 138 -1.33 15.17 -10.97
C GLY A 138 -0.22 15.70 -10.06
N ASN A 139 -0.58 16.61 -9.15
CA ASN A 139 0.30 17.09 -8.09
C ASN A 139 0.25 16.23 -6.82
N TRP A 140 -0.61 15.22 -6.80
CA TRP A 140 -0.87 14.35 -5.65
C TRP A 140 -0.89 12.88 -6.11
N PRO A 141 -0.48 11.90 -5.28
CA PRO A 141 -0.59 10.49 -5.62
C PRO A 141 -2.04 10.10 -5.91
N SER A 142 -2.22 9.27 -6.93
CA SER A 142 -3.51 8.68 -7.30
C SER A 142 -3.76 7.35 -6.58
N MET A 143 -4.94 6.77 -6.77
CA MET A 143 -5.22 5.38 -6.34
C MET A 143 -4.21 4.40 -6.94
N GLY A 144 -3.76 4.64 -8.18
CA GLY A 144 -2.72 3.84 -8.84
C GLY A 144 -1.41 3.89 -8.07
N ASP A 145 -0.96 5.09 -7.67
CA ASP A 145 0.25 5.24 -6.85
C ASP A 145 0.12 4.51 -5.51
N ILE A 146 -1.05 4.56 -4.86
CA ILE A 146 -1.31 3.86 -3.59
C ILE A 146 -1.21 2.34 -3.78
N MET A 147 -1.84 1.79 -4.83
CA MET A 147 -1.80 0.35 -5.11
C MET A 147 -0.38 -0.13 -5.44
N LEU A 148 0.35 0.64 -6.25
CA LEU A 148 1.75 0.37 -6.57
C LEU A 148 2.63 0.43 -5.32
N ALA A 149 2.47 1.45 -4.47
CA ALA A 149 3.31 1.63 -3.29
C ALA A 149 3.14 0.49 -2.27
N ALA A 150 1.93 -0.07 -2.14
CA ALA A 150 1.69 -1.23 -1.30
C ALA A 150 2.60 -2.39 -1.71
N THR A 151 2.61 -2.75 -2.99
CA THR A 151 3.42 -3.88 -3.49
C THR A 151 4.90 -3.55 -3.58
N VAL A 152 5.26 -2.36 -4.07
CA VAL A 152 6.68 -1.96 -4.22
C VAL A 152 7.38 -1.80 -2.87
N SER A 153 6.70 -1.29 -1.84
CA SER A 153 7.32 -1.18 -0.52
C SER A 153 7.71 -2.55 0.05
N THR A 154 6.88 -3.57 -0.15
CA THR A 154 7.19 -4.95 0.25
C THR A 154 8.28 -5.57 -0.62
N LEU A 155 8.21 -5.40 -1.94
CA LEU A 155 9.26 -5.84 -2.86
C LEU A 155 10.60 -5.18 -2.55
N HIS A 156 10.62 -3.93 -2.09
CA HIS A 156 11.84 -3.23 -1.68
C HIS A 156 12.54 -3.91 -0.50
N ILE A 157 11.81 -4.58 0.40
CA ILE A 157 12.42 -5.36 1.49
C ILE A 157 13.04 -6.65 0.95
N LEU A 158 12.34 -7.33 0.04
CA LEU A 158 12.78 -8.59 -0.55
C LEU A 158 13.96 -8.41 -1.52
N VAL A 159 13.85 -7.41 -2.39
CA VAL A 159 14.81 -7.03 -3.43
C VAL A 159 14.96 -5.52 -3.40
N PRO A 160 15.99 -5.00 -2.71
CA PRO A 160 16.19 -3.57 -2.56
C PRO A 160 16.27 -2.81 -3.88
N ILE A 161 15.57 -1.69 -3.93
CA ILE A 161 15.64 -0.74 -5.05
C ILE A 161 17.02 -0.07 -5.00
N GLN A 162 17.83 -0.32 -6.02
CA GLN A 162 19.15 0.28 -6.15
C GLN A 162 19.03 1.73 -6.62
N LYS A 163 19.13 2.70 -5.70
CA LYS A 163 18.98 4.14 -6.00
C LYS A 163 19.85 4.63 -7.16
N LYS A 164 21.05 4.08 -7.34
CA LYS A 164 21.94 4.42 -8.46
C LYS A 164 21.37 4.00 -9.82
N LYS A 165 20.58 2.92 -9.87
CA LYS A 165 19.99 2.35 -11.08
C LYS A 165 18.56 2.84 -11.32
N TYR A 166 17.79 3.02 -10.25
CA TYR A 166 16.39 3.44 -10.30
C TYR A 166 16.14 4.71 -9.44
N PRO A 167 16.77 5.84 -9.77
CA PRO A 167 16.68 7.06 -8.96
C PRO A 167 15.26 7.66 -8.90
N LYS A 168 14.47 7.60 -9.99
CA LYS A 168 13.11 8.15 -10.04
C LYS A 168 12.18 7.30 -9.19
N LEU A 169 12.27 5.98 -9.29
CA LEU A 169 11.51 5.03 -8.49
C LEU A 169 11.85 5.15 -7.00
N ALA A 170 13.12 5.23 -6.65
CA ALA A 170 13.55 5.42 -5.26
C ALA A 170 13.00 6.75 -4.69
N SER A 171 13.02 7.82 -5.48
CA SER A 171 12.49 9.12 -5.07
C SER A 171 10.95 9.11 -4.96
N TRP A 172 10.25 8.41 -5.85
CA TRP A 172 8.81 8.23 -5.77
C TRP A 172 8.40 7.44 -4.52
N LEU A 173 9.07 6.33 -4.22
CA LEU A 173 8.77 5.53 -3.04
C LEU A 173 9.03 6.33 -1.75
N PHE A 174 10.11 7.12 -1.72
CA PHE A 174 10.37 8.04 -0.62
C PHE A 174 9.21 9.04 -0.44
N ARG A 175 8.79 9.73 -1.50
CA ARG A 175 7.65 10.68 -1.44
C ARG A 175 6.35 10.02 -1.00
N MET A 176 6.09 8.78 -1.41
CA MET A 176 4.95 7.98 -0.95
C MET A 176 5.06 7.69 0.54
N SER A 177 6.25 7.37 1.04
CA SER A 177 6.48 7.05 2.46
C SER A 177 6.23 8.22 3.42
N GLU A 178 6.30 9.45 2.92
CA GLU A 178 6.02 10.67 3.68
C GLU A 178 4.52 11.00 3.78
N ARG A 179 3.65 10.28 3.06
CA ARG A 179 2.21 10.55 3.11
C ARG A 179 1.62 9.99 4.40
N ASN A 180 0.72 10.75 5.03
CA ASN A 180 0.07 10.33 6.28
C ASN A 180 -0.58 8.94 6.16
N PHE A 181 -1.37 8.71 5.10
CA PHE A 181 -2.01 7.41 4.84
C PHE A 181 -1.02 6.25 4.67
N TYR A 182 0.24 6.52 4.30
CA TYR A 182 1.27 5.48 4.21
C TYR A 182 1.80 5.15 5.61
N ILE A 183 2.06 6.18 6.41
CA ILE A 183 2.58 6.03 7.77
C ILE A 183 1.58 5.27 8.65
N THR A 184 0.32 5.67 8.62
CA THR A 184 -0.75 5.09 9.45
C THR A 184 -1.15 3.69 9.00
N ALA A 185 -1.22 3.44 7.68
CA ALA A 185 -1.85 2.24 7.15
C ALA A 185 -0.91 1.25 6.43
N ASN A 186 0.36 1.59 6.19
CA ASN A 186 1.33 0.69 5.53
C ASN A 186 2.55 0.40 6.39
N LYS A 187 3.10 1.40 7.09
CA LYS A 187 4.36 1.27 7.85
C LYS A 187 4.36 0.10 8.82
N ASN A 188 3.29 -0.06 9.60
CA ASN A 188 3.19 -1.12 10.61
C ASN A 188 3.15 -2.52 9.98
N GLY A 189 2.28 -2.73 8.99
CA GLY A 189 2.19 -4.01 8.27
C GLY A 189 3.49 -4.35 7.52
N LEU A 190 4.19 -3.33 7.01
CA LEU A 190 5.48 -3.50 6.36
C LEU A 190 6.58 -3.90 7.35
N ALA A 191 6.60 -3.30 8.55
CA ALA A 191 7.52 -3.68 9.62
C ALA A 191 7.27 -5.12 10.09
N GLU A 192 6.02 -5.53 10.21
CA GLU A 192 5.68 -6.91 10.59
C GLU A 192 6.08 -7.91 9.51
N PHE A 193 5.79 -7.59 8.24
CA PHE A 193 6.29 -8.38 7.11
C PHE A 193 7.82 -8.53 7.18
N ALA A 194 8.56 -7.45 7.42
CA ALA A 194 10.01 -7.47 7.53
C ALA A 194 10.51 -8.42 8.63
N LYS A 195 9.86 -8.43 9.80
CA LYS A 195 10.18 -9.36 10.89
C LYS A 195 9.93 -10.81 10.49
N ARG A 196 8.84 -11.10 9.79
CA ARG A 196 8.49 -12.46 9.36
C ARG A 196 9.45 -13.01 8.31
N ILE A 197 9.89 -12.16 7.38
CA ILE A 197 10.89 -12.54 6.39
C ILE A 197 12.33 -12.34 6.88
N ASN A 198 12.55 -12.08 8.17
CA ASN A 198 13.88 -11.85 8.77
C ASN A 198 14.76 -13.10 8.64
N ILE A 199 15.35 -13.26 7.45
CA ILE A 199 16.39 -14.21 7.09
C ILE A 199 17.51 -14.00 8.12
N MET A 200 17.53 -14.84 9.17
CA MET A 200 18.52 -14.79 10.24
C MET A 200 19.95 -14.66 9.67
N GLU A 201 20.55 -13.50 9.90
CA GLU A 201 21.98 -13.23 10.11
C GLU A 201 23.04 -13.59 9.02
N SER A 202 22.72 -14.18 7.87
CA SER A 202 23.81 -14.71 7.01
C SER A 202 23.69 -14.58 5.48
N HIS A 203 22.84 -13.71 4.94
CA HIS A 203 22.83 -13.48 3.47
C HIS A 203 23.76 -12.32 3.05
N PRO A 204 24.75 -12.53 2.17
CA PRO A 204 25.75 -11.50 1.77
C PRO A 204 25.15 -10.19 1.23
N ILE A 205 24.02 -10.28 0.53
CA ILE A 205 23.34 -9.13 -0.09
C ILE A 205 22.78 -8.15 0.97
N LEU A 206 22.45 -8.64 2.18
CA LEU A 206 21.95 -7.80 3.27
C LEU A 206 23.06 -7.01 3.98
N LYS A 207 24.31 -7.52 3.95
CA LYS A 207 25.47 -6.78 4.50
C LYS A 207 25.71 -5.49 3.72
N GLU A 208 25.59 -5.53 2.40
CA GLU A 208 25.70 -4.31 1.57
C GLU A 208 24.59 -3.31 1.86
N THR A 209 23.37 -3.77 2.15
CA THR A 209 22.24 -2.88 2.47
C THR A 209 22.37 -2.24 3.87
N GLN A 210 22.91 -2.98 4.85
CA GLN A 210 23.17 -2.44 6.19
C GLN A 210 24.32 -1.42 6.21
N GLU A 211 25.37 -1.62 5.43
CA GLU A 211 26.46 -0.64 5.30
C GLU A 211 25.97 0.67 4.67
N ILE A 212 25.06 0.60 3.69
CA ILE A 212 24.39 1.78 3.11
C ILE A 212 23.55 2.53 4.15
N TYR A 213 22.87 1.81 5.05
CA TYR A 213 22.05 2.42 6.11
C TYR A 213 22.89 3.02 7.24
N LYS A 214 24.03 2.40 7.59
CA LYS A 214 24.99 2.96 8.56
C LYS A 214 25.60 4.28 8.09
N ALA A 215 25.78 4.42 6.78
CA ALA A 215 26.28 5.62 6.12
C ALA A 215 25.23 6.74 5.99
N ALA A 216 23.98 6.50 6.41
CA ALA A 216 22.93 7.51 6.37
C ALA A 216 23.07 8.57 7.49
N PRO A 217 22.57 9.81 7.27
CA PRO A 217 22.78 10.94 8.18
C PRO A 217 22.21 10.74 9.60
N PRO A 218 22.76 11.44 10.63
CA PRO A 218 22.45 11.22 12.05
C PRO A 218 20.98 11.35 12.45
N GLU A 219 20.20 12.19 11.77
CA GLU A 219 18.77 12.42 12.06
C GLU A 219 17.92 11.14 12.00
N GLN A 220 18.34 10.13 11.23
CA GLN A 220 17.60 8.87 11.06
C GLN A 220 17.85 7.85 12.18
N LYS A 221 18.84 8.08 13.05
CA LYS A 221 19.20 7.14 14.14
C LYS A 221 18.37 7.35 15.42
N GLN A 222 17.75 8.52 15.60
CA GLN A 222 17.05 8.87 16.85
C GLN A 222 15.64 8.28 17.00
N ILE A 223 15.01 7.83 15.91
CA ILE A 223 13.60 7.38 15.90
C ILE A 223 13.40 6.02 16.62
N LYS A 224 14.48 5.25 16.86
CA LYS A 224 14.41 3.86 17.36
C LYS A 224 14.18 3.71 18.88
N GLN A 225 14.37 4.75 19.69
CA GLN A 225 14.38 4.61 21.16
C GLN A 225 13.01 4.73 21.84
N GLN A 226 11.93 5.04 21.12
CA GLN A 226 10.63 5.36 21.75
C GLN A 226 9.58 4.23 21.72
N GLU A 227 9.78 3.10 21.03
CA GLU A 227 8.66 2.22 20.66
C GLU A 227 8.70 0.78 21.22
N ASP A 228 9.59 0.45 22.17
CA ASP A 228 9.77 -0.92 22.68
C ASP A 228 8.70 -1.40 23.70
N GLN A 229 7.49 -0.83 23.69
CA GLN A 229 6.38 -1.29 24.54
C GLN A 229 5.05 -1.30 23.77
N GLY A 230 4.76 -2.41 23.09
CA GLY A 230 3.48 -2.66 22.45
C GLY A 230 3.29 -4.14 22.13
N ASP A 231 2.33 -4.76 22.81
CA ASP A 231 2.02 -6.19 22.78
C ASP A 231 1.56 -6.68 21.39
N SER A 232 1.99 -7.88 21.00
CA SER A 232 2.00 -8.42 19.63
C SER A 232 0.79 -9.30 19.32
N ASN A 233 0.00 -8.98 18.29
CA ASN A 233 -0.92 -9.91 17.63
C ASN A 233 -1.06 -9.56 16.13
N ASP A 234 -0.90 -10.57 15.26
CA ASP A 234 -0.98 -10.46 13.79
C ASP A 234 -2.43 -10.37 13.30
N THR A 235 -2.72 -9.34 12.50
CA THR A 235 -4.08 -9.08 12.03
C THR A 235 -4.11 -8.72 10.54
N ALA A 236 -4.73 -9.59 9.71
CA ALA A 236 -5.13 -9.25 8.35
C ALA A 236 -6.65 -9.03 8.33
N VAL A 237 -7.13 -8.08 7.52
CA VAL A 237 -8.41 -7.43 7.86
C VAL A 237 -9.51 -7.74 6.83
N ILE A 238 -10.64 -8.25 7.31
CA ILE A 238 -11.93 -8.12 6.63
C ILE A 238 -12.52 -6.76 6.99
N MET A 239 -12.95 -6.03 5.98
CA MET A 239 -13.52 -4.69 6.14
C MET A 239 -15.05 -4.79 6.10
N GLU A 240 -15.71 -4.25 7.13
CA GLU A 240 -17.17 -4.04 7.13
C GLU A 240 -17.49 -2.55 7.11
N SER A 241 -18.44 -2.13 6.27
CA SER A 241 -18.86 -0.71 6.18
C SER A 241 -19.58 -0.25 7.47
N ARG A 242 -19.25 0.95 7.97
CA ARG A 242 -20.07 1.64 9.00
C ARG A 242 -20.98 2.71 8.37
N LYS A 243 -22.10 3.04 9.03
CA LYS A 243 -22.87 4.25 8.68
C LYS A 243 -21.96 5.48 8.87
N PRO A 244 -21.98 6.48 7.96
CA PRO A 244 -21.19 7.69 8.16
C PRO A 244 -21.61 8.37 9.46
N VAL A 245 -20.64 8.62 10.34
CA VAL A 245 -20.86 9.36 11.58
C VAL A 245 -20.53 10.81 11.28
N ASP A 246 -21.53 11.69 11.29
CA ASP A 246 -21.33 13.14 11.30
C ASP A 246 -20.63 13.54 12.61
N LYS A 247 -19.29 13.55 12.61
CA LYS A 247 -18.51 14.22 13.64
C LYS A 247 -17.88 15.48 13.07
N PRO A 248 -18.15 16.67 13.64
CA PRO A 248 -17.48 17.89 13.22
C PRO A 248 -16.00 17.83 13.63
N VAL A 249 -15.11 17.79 12.65
CA VAL A 249 -13.68 17.98 12.86
C VAL A 249 -13.42 19.46 13.16
N LYS A 250 -13.13 19.80 14.42
CA LYS A 250 -12.65 21.13 14.80
C LYS A 250 -11.20 21.30 14.34
N TYR A 251 -10.99 21.96 13.21
CA TYR A 251 -9.70 22.53 12.88
C TYR A 251 -9.48 23.81 13.70
N LYS A 252 -8.55 23.78 14.66
CA LYS A 252 -8.03 25.01 15.28
C LYS A 252 -7.15 25.72 14.25
N GLY A 253 -7.62 26.89 13.80
CA GLY A 253 -6.78 27.95 13.24
C GLY A 253 -6.52 27.89 11.74
N CYS A 254 -7.49 28.35 10.93
CA CYS A 254 -7.21 29.24 9.79
C CYS A 254 -8.54 29.81 9.26
N THR A 255 -8.74 31.12 9.41
CA THR A 255 -9.95 31.80 8.91
C THR A 255 -9.73 32.20 7.45
N ILE A 256 -10.28 31.43 6.50
CA ILE A 256 -10.36 31.87 5.10
C ILE A 256 -11.76 32.48 4.88
N LYS A 257 -11.81 33.80 4.70
CA LYS A 257 -13.03 34.50 4.29
C LYS A 257 -13.24 34.30 2.79
N VAL A 258 -14.24 33.52 2.40
CA VAL A 258 -14.72 33.44 1.01
C VAL A 258 -15.99 34.27 0.88
N LYS A 259 -15.94 35.35 0.08
CA LYS A 259 -17.13 36.11 -0.33
C LYS A 259 -17.86 35.33 -1.43
N SER A 260 -19.05 34.82 -1.15
CA SER A 260 -19.95 34.29 -2.18
C SER A 260 -20.69 35.44 -2.87
N LYS A 261 -20.52 35.60 -4.19
CA LYS A 261 -21.52 36.28 -5.02
C LYS A 261 -22.55 35.25 -5.44
N ILE A 262 -23.77 35.42 -4.93
CA ILE A 262 -24.97 34.68 -5.32
C ILE A 262 -25.39 35.19 -6.70
N TYR A 263 -25.63 34.27 -7.63
CA TYR A 263 -26.56 34.50 -8.73
C TYR A 263 -27.73 33.53 -8.57
N GLN A 264 -28.92 34.10 -8.50
CA GLN A 264 -30.23 33.48 -8.70
C GLN A 264 -31.08 34.46 -9.52
N PRO A 265 -32.20 34.03 -10.10
CA PRO A 265 -32.61 32.64 -10.42
C PRO A 265 -32.33 32.29 -11.88
#